data_AF-A0A221SWI8-F1
#
_entry.id   AF-A0A221SWI8-F1
#
_cell.length_a   1.000
_cell.length_b   1.000
_cell.length_c   1.000
_cell.angle_alpha   90.00
_cell.angle_beta   90.00
_cell.angle_gamma   90.00
#
_symmetry.space_group_name_H-M   'P 1'
#
loop_
_entity.id
_entity.type
_entity.pdbx_description
1 polymer ?
#
loop_
_entity_poly.entity_id
_entity_poly.type
_entity_poly.pdbx_seq_one_letter_code
_entity_poly.pdbx_strand_id
1 'polypeptide(L)'
;MPTRRLSLPRQNVPSPARGLLKSVALASLLTAGQAAALIVPMEGWAPLNGDANRWTDAGGACLLQEERHTQTFPAFDTFEKASSFAAQMQKTLAARGKTQSVKNVAVQAVDREGAWGVLASYTFVKAGVTYRVSQLYLSDSGKLRTVTGSAEAAKASPCVSGMLEFVRYMAD
;
A
#
# COMPACT_ATOMS: atom_id res chain seq x y z
N MET A 1 -59.22 -19.71 43.34
CA MET A 1 -58.53 -20.51 44.38
C MET A 1 -57.86 -19.59 45.38
N PRO A 2 -57.81 -19.98 46.67
CA PRO A 2 -57.73 -19.08 47.81
C PRO A 2 -56.33 -18.91 48.43
N THR A 3 -56.37 -17.97 49.37
CA THR A 3 -55.47 -17.35 50.34
C THR A 3 -54.64 -18.27 51.28
N ARG A 4 -53.59 -17.63 51.87
CA ARG A 4 -52.90 -17.86 53.18
C ARG A 4 -51.80 -18.94 53.23
N ARG A 5 -50.72 -18.81 54.03
CA ARG A 5 -49.95 -17.73 54.69
C ARG A 5 -48.79 -18.44 55.42
N LEU A 6 -47.62 -17.78 55.51
CA LEU A 6 -46.60 -17.86 56.58
C LEU A 6 -45.86 -19.18 56.86
N SER A 7 -44.53 -19.11 56.76
CA SER A 7 -43.59 -19.31 57.89
C SER A 7 -42.15 -18.91 57.50
N LEU A 8 -41.63 -17.85 58.10
CA LEU A 8 -40.21 -17.69 58.47
C LEU A 8 -39.99 -18.48 59.78
N PRO A 9 -38.77 -18.81 60.27
CA PRO A 9 -37.46 -18.23 59.97
C PRO A 9 -36.29 -19.25 59.89
N ARG A 10 -35.10 -18.84 59.42
CA ARG A 10 -33.88 -18.78 60.26
C ARG A 10 -32.67 -18.30 59.45
N GLN A 11 -32.01 -17.34 60.06
CA GLN A 11 -30.74 -16.77 59.67
C GLN A 11 -29.62 -17.81 59.77
N ASN A 12 -28.70 -17.79 58.82
CA ASN A 12 -27.29 -18.06 59.09
C ASN A 12 -26.45 -17.29 58.05
N VAL A 13 -25.96 -16.13 58.48
CA VAL A 13 -24.83 -15.44 57.85
C VAL A 13 -23.60 -15.80 58.69
N PRO A 14 -22.52 -16.25 58.04
CA PRO A 14 -21.24 -15.61 58.26
C PRO A 14 -20.65 -15.05 56.97
N SER A 15 -19.96 -13.93 57.17
CA SER A 15 -19.42 -12.98 56.21
C SER A 15 -18.04 -13.43 55.65
N PRO A 16 -17.26 -12.60 54.92
CA PRO A 16 -16.76 -12.93 53.60
C PRO A 16 -15.27 -13.31 53.59
N ALA A 17 -14.91 -14.38 52.89
CA ALA A 17 -13.52 -14.62 52.53
C ALA A 17 -13.16 -13.76 51.31
N ARG A 18 -12.41 -12.70 51.59
CA ARG A 18 -11.74 -11.81 50.64
C ARG A 18 -10.85 -12.61 49.69
N GLY A 19 -11.36 -12.87 48.48
CA GLY A 19 -10.57 -13.28 47.33
C GLY A 19 -10.36 -12.09 46.40
N LEU A 20 -9.35 -11.28 46.70
CA LEU A 20 -8.82 -10.23 45.80
C LEU A 20 -8.17 -10.92 44.60
N LEU A 21 -8.98 -11.34 43.63
CA LEU A 21 -8.49 -11.73 42.30
C LEU A 21 -8.05 -10.45 41.59
N LYS A 22 -6.74 -10.20 41.67
CA LYS A 22 -6.03 -9.20 40.86
C LYS A 22 -6.18 -9.61 39.40
N SER A 23 -7.16 -9.02 38.72
CA SER A 23 -7.25 -9.04 37.26
C SER A 23 -6.01 -8.33 36.70
N VAL A 24 -5.00 -9.10 36.31
CA VAL A 24 -3.87 -8.59 35.53
C VAL A 24 -4.42 -8.28 34.14
N ALA A 25 -4.64 -7.00 33.87
CA ALA A 25 -4.91 -6.50 32.53
C ALA A 25 -3.64 -6.73 31.69
N LEU A 26 -3.62 -7.80 30.90
CA LEU A 26 -2.72 -7.88 29.75
C LEU A 26 -3.24 -6.90 28.70
N ALA A 27 -2.82 -5.64 28.81
CA ALA A 27 -2.87 -4.70 27.71
C ALA A 27 -1.83 -5.17 26.68
N SER A 28 -2.27 -6.00 25.74
CA SER A 28 -1.51 -6.31 24.54
C SER A 28 -1.28 -5.01 23.79
N LEU A 29 -0.08 -4.44 23.95
CA LEU A 29 0.49 -3.42 23.07
C LEU A 29 0.60 -4.04 21.67
N LEU A 30 -0.51 -4.00 20.92
CA LEU A 30 -0.48 -4.04 19.47
C LEU A 30 0.20 -2.74 19.05
N THR A 31 1.52 -2.75 19.02
CA THR A 31 2.29 -1.86 18.16
C THR A 31 1.86 -2.18 16.73
N ALA A 32 0.76 -1.57 16.30
CA ALA A 32 0.51 -1.37 14.90
C ALA A 32 1.73 -0.59 14.40
N GLY A 33 2.66 -1.30 13.77
CA GLY A 33 3.72 -0.67 13.01
C GLY A 33 3.02 0.26 12.03
N GLN A 34 3.06 1.56 12.30
CA GLN A 34 2.67 2.56 11.33
C GLN A 34 3.66 2.38 10.19
N ALA A 35 3.24 1.65 9.16
CA ALA A 35 4.02 1.55 7.95
C ALA A 35 4.19 2.98 7.42
N ALA A 36 5.44 3.39 7.24
CA ALA A 36 5.75 4.74 6.83
C ALA A 36 5.03 5.07 5.50
N ALA A 37 4.40 6.24 5.45
CA ALA A 37 3.84 6.77 4.21
C ALA A 37 4.99 7.13 3.25
N LEU A 38 4.74 7.05 1.94
CA LEU A 38 5.70 7.46 0.91
C LEU A 38 6.19 8.90 1.16
N ILE A 39 7.49 9.07 1.33
CA ILE A 39 8.14 10.38 1.44
C ILE A 39 8.74 10.74 0.09
N VAL A 40 8.35 11.89 -0.46
CA VAL A 40 8.88 12.40 -1.74
C VAL A 40 9.83 13.57 -1.45
N PRO A 41 11.16 13.37 -1.51
CA PRO A 41 12.14 14.40 -1.14
C PRO A 41 12.46 15.37 -2.28
N MET A 42 11.73 15.31 -3.40
CA MET A 42 11.99 16.14 -4.57
C MET A 42 11.49 17.57 -4.35
N GLU A 43 12.35 18.55 -4.65
CA GLU A 43 12.00 19.97 -4.53
C GLU A 43 10.78 20.32 -5.40
N GLY A 44 9.87 21.14 -4.85
CA GLY A 44 8.66 21.58 -5.55
C GLY A 44 7.55 20.54 -5.63
N TRP A 45 7.69 19.38 -4.98
CA TRP A 45 6.62 18.40 -4.82
C TRP A 45 5.89 18.59 -3.49
N ALA A 46 4.57 18.43 -3.52
CA ALA A 46 3.73 18.54 -2.33
C ALA A 46 2.59 17.50 -2.34
N PRO A 47 2.06 17.12 -1.16
CA PRO A 47 0.88 16.28 -1.06
C PRO A 47 -0.32 16.93 -1.77
N LEU A 48 -0.94 16.19 -2.68
CA LEU A 48 -2.09 16.64 -3.45
C LEU A 48 -3.33 16.67 -2.54
N ASN A 49 -3.86 17.86 -2.29
CA ASN A 49 -5.02 18.07 -1.41
C ASN A 49 -4.82 17.53 0.02
N GLY A 50 -3.58 17.50 0.51
CA GLY A 50 -3.25 16.98 1.85
C GLY A 50 -3.24 15.45 1.96
N ASP A 51 -3.41 14.71 0.85
CA ASP A 51 -3.28 13.26 0.83
C ASP A 51 -1.80 12.85 0.76
N ALA A 52 -1.28 12.26 1.83
CA ALA A 52 0.12 11.81 1.91
C ALA A 52 0.46 10.67 0.93
N ASN A 53 -0.54 10.00 0.36
CA ASN A 53 -0.33 8.95 -0.65
C ASN A 53 -0.27 9.51 -2.07
N ARG A 54 -0.50 10.81 -2.27
CA ARG A 54 -0.58 11.42 -3.59
C ARG A 54 0.23 12.69 -3.60
N TRP A 55 1.16 12.81 -4.53
CA TRP A 55 2.05 13.97 -4.62
C TRP A 55 2.02 14.52 -6.03
N THR A 56 2.14 15.84 -6.14
CA THR A 56 2.21 16.50 -7.44
C THR A 56 3.31 17.55 -7.42
N ASP A 57 3.90 17.82 -8.58
CA ASP A 57 4.81 18.95 -8.74
C ASP A 57 4.03 20.27 -8.68
N ALA A 58 4.74 21.38 -8.49
CA ALA A 58 4.16 22.72 -8.43
C ALA A 58 3.27 23.08 -9.64
N GLY A 59 3.54 22.52 -10.82
CA GLY A 59 2.78 22.76 -12.06
C GLY A 59 1.62 21.78 -12.30
N GLY A 60 1.44 20.75 -11.46
CA GLY A 60 0.41 19.73 -11.64
C GLY A 60 0.59 18.84 -12.88
N ALA A 61 1.80 18.78 -13.43
CA ALA A 61 2.13 18.06 -14.66
C ALA A 61 2.51 16.59 -14.40
N CYS A 62 3.06 16.30 -13.22
CA CYS A 62 3.42 14.98 -12.74
C CYS A 62 2.64 14.64 -11.48
N LEU A 63 2.30 13.36 -11.34
CA LEU A 63 1.64 12.78 -10.18
C LEU A 63 2.43 11.56 -9.72
N LEU A 64 2.70 11.49 -8.42
CA LEU A 64 3.12 10.29 -7.72
C LEU A 64 1.95 9.80 -6.87
N GLN A 65 1.76 8.49 -6.82
CA GLN A 65 0.73 7.87 -6.01
C GLN A 65 1.23 6.57 -5.40
N GLU A 66 1.08 6.44 -4.09
CA GLU A 66 1.24 5.18 -3.35
C GLU A 66 -0.13 4.50 -3.22
N GLU A 67 -0.17 3.19 -3.45
CA GLU A 67 -1.34 2.36 -3.14
C GLU A 67 -0.91 1.09 -2.40
N ARG A 68 -1.67 0.75 -1.36
CA ARG A 68 -1.49 -0.49 -0.59
C ARG A 68 -2.74 -1.35 -0.78
N HIS A 69 -2.55 -2.56 -1.28
CA HIS A 69 -3.64 -3.47 -1.63
C HIS A 69 -3.65 -4.67 -0.68
N THR A 70 -4.82 -5.25 -0.46
CA THR A 70 -4.97 -6.50 0.31
C THR A 70 -4.60 -7.75 -0.48
N GLN A 71 -4.37 -7.59 -1.79
CA GLN A 71 -3.92 -8.64 -2.70
C GLN A 71 -2.57 -9.18 -2.23
N THR A 72 -2.44 -10.51 -2.18
CA THR A 72 -1.17 -11.18 -1.89
C THR A 72 -0.18 -10.91 -3.03
N PHE A 73 1.05 -10.55 -2.66
CA PHE A 73 2.14 -10.33 -3.61
C PHE A 73 3.42 -11.00 -3.10
N PRO A 74 4.05 -11.86 -3.92
CA PRO A 74 5.24 -12.57 -3.49
C PRO A 74 6.38 -11.61 -3.18
N ALA A 75 7.11 -11.89 -2.10
CA ALA A 75 8.42 -11.30 -1.89
C ALA A 75 9.43 -12.02 -2.81
N PHE A 76 10.22 -11.25 -3.54
CA PHE A 76 11.26 -11.78 -4.40
C PHE A 76 12.61 -11.62 -3.71
N ASP A 77 13.20 -12.73 -3.30
CA ASP A 77 14.51 -12.84 -2.65
C ASP A 77 15.66 -12.95 -3.64
N THR A 78 15.37 -13.29 -4.91
CA THR A 78 16.38 -13.39 -5.98
C THR A 78 15.96 -12.66 -7.24
N PHE A 79 16.97 -12.22 -8.00
CA PHE A 79 16.78 -11.60 -9.31
C PHE A 79 15.98 -12.50 -10.26
N GLU A 80 16.26 -13.80 -10.28
CA GLU A 80 15.63 -14.75 -11.20
C GLU A 80 14.13 -14.85 -10.97
N LYS A 81 13.69 -14.88 -9.69
CA LYS A 81 12.26 -14.92 -9.35
C LYS A 81 11.55 -13.63 -9.78
N ALA A 82 12.14 -12.47 -9.48
CA ALA A 82 11.59 -11.18 -9.89
C ALA A 82 11.57 -11.02 -11.41
N SER A 83 12.63 -11.45 -12.10
CA SER A 83 12.75 -11.36 -13.57
C SER A 83 11.76 -12.28 -14.29
N SER A 84 11.58 -13.51 -13.79
CA SER A 84 10.55 -14.43 -14.29
C SER A 84 9.15 -13.83 -14.15
N PHE A 85 8.84 -13.27 -12.98
CA PHE A 85 7.57 -12.57 -12.76
C PHE A 85 7.41 -11.36 -13.68
N ALA A 86 8.44 -10.52 -13.83
CA ALA A 86 8.45 -9.37 -14.72
C ALA A 86 8.14 -9.76 -16.19
N ALA A 87 8.75 -10.85 -16.67
CA ALA A 87 8.48 -11.37 -18.01
C ALA A 87 7.03 -11.84 -18.19
N GLN A 88 6.45 -12.52 -17.19
CA GLN A 88 5.04 -12.92 -17.20
C GLN A 88 4.11 -11.72 -17.14
N MET A 89 4.44 -10.72 -16.32
CA MET A 89 3.69 -9.49 -16.17
C MET A 89 3.69 -8.68 -17.47
N GLN A 90 4.85 -8.54 -18.13
CA GLN A 90 4.94 -7.85 -19.44
C GLN A 90 4.02 -8.49 -20.47
N LYS A 91 4.03 -9.83 -20.59
CA LYS A 91 3.14 -10.57 -21.50
C LYS A 91 1.67 -10.29 -21.19
N THR A 92 1.31 -10.30 -19.90
CA THR A 92 -0.07 -10.06 -19.43
C THR A 92 -0.53 -8.63 -19.73
N LEU A 93 0.29 -7.64 -19.40
CA LEU A 93 -0.01 -6.23 -19.65
C LEU A 93 -0.07 -5.93 -21.16
N ALA A 94 0.86 -6.46 -21.95
CA ALA A 94 0.83 -6.32 -23.41
C ALA A 94 -0.42 -6.96 -24.04
N ALA A 95 -0.85 -8.12 -23.54
CA ALA A 95 -2.08 -8.76 -23.98
C ALA A 95 -3.33 -7.93 -23.63
N ARG A 96 -3.40 -7.39 -22.40
CA ARG A 96 -4.49 -6.52 -21.93
C ARG A 96 -4.47 -5.13 -22.56
N GLY A 97 -3.32 -4.65 -23.02
CA GLY A 97 -3.17 -3.34 -23.63
C GLY A 97 -4.04 -3.10 -24.86
N LYS A 98 -4.45 -4.19 -25.54
CA LYS A 98 -5.40 -4.13 -26.66
C LYS A 98 -6.80 -3.70 -26.25
N THR A 99 -7.22 -3.94 -25.00
CA THR A 99 -8.55 -3.58 -24.49
C THR A 99 -8.53 -2.43 -23.49
N GLN A 100 -7.38 -2.17 -22.85
CA GLN A 100 -7.24 -1.18 -21.78
C GLN A 100 -6.46 0.07 -22.18
N SER A 101 -6.20 0.29 -23.49
CA SER A 101 -5.45 1.44 -23.99
C SER A 101 -4.05 1.59 -23.39
N VAL A 102 -3.43 0.48 -23.00
CA VAL A 102 -2.06 0.41 -22.51
C VAL A 102 -1.14 0.02 -23.67
N LYS A 103 -0.05 0.77 -23.89
CA LYS A 103 0.91 0.56 -24.98
C LYS A 103 2.35 0.71 -24.47
N ASN A 104 3.31 0.35 -25.31
CA ASN A 104 4.75 0.51 -25.03
C ASN A 104 5.18 -0.08 -23.68
N VAL A 105 4.65 -1.26 -23.36
CA VAL A 105 4.89 -1.92 -22.07
C VAL A 105 6.31 -2.46 -22.02
N ALA A 106 7.06 -2.06 -21.00
CA ALA A 106 8.32 -2.65 -20.58
C ALA A 106 8.25 -2.98 -19.10
N VAL A 107 8.68 -4.18 -18.70
CA VAL A 107 8.71 -4.59 -17.29
C VAL A 107 10.06 -5.21 -16.96
N GLN A 108 10.64 -4.83 -15.82
CA GLN A 108 11.94 -5.30 -15.38
C GLN A 108 11.96 -5.54 -13.87
N ALA A 109 12.82 -6.46 -13.42
CA ALA A 109 13.16 -6.59 -12.01
C ALA A 109 14.06 -5.43 -11.58
N VAL A 110 13.87 -4.95 -10.35
CA VAL A 110 14.67 -3.86 -9.76
C VAL A 110 15.09 -4.23 -8.34
N ASP A 111 16.34 -3.97 -8.00
CA ASP A 111 16.90 -4.26 -6.68
C ASP A 111 16.36 -3.29 -5.62
N ARG A 112 16.10 -3.79 -4.41
CA ARG A 112 15.52 -3.06 -3.27
C ARG A 112 16.14 -3.58 -1.97
N GLU A 113 17.32 -3.05 -1.62
CA GLU A 113 18.04 -3.29 -0.35
C GLU A 113 17.66 -4.60 0.39
N GLY A 114 18.04 -5.74 -0.20
CA GLY A 114 17.78 -7.06 0.40
C GLY A 114 16.53 -7.79 -0.12
N ALA A 115 15.80 -7.19 -1.06
CA ALA A 115 14.69 -7.78 -1.80
C ALA A 115 14.68 -7.27 -3.26
N TRP A 116 13.76 -7.80 -4.05
CA TRP A 116 13.52 -7.37 -5.43
C TRP A 116 12.09 -6.87 -5.61
N GLY A 117 11.95 -5.77 -6.35
CA GLY A 117 10.69 -5.25 -6.86
C GLY A 117 10.54 -5.49 -8.36
N VAL A 118 9.39 -5.12 -8.90
CA VAL A 118 9.11 -5.19 -10.34
C VAL A 118 8.65 -3.81 -10.81
N LEU A 119 9.36 -3.24 -11.79
CA LEU A 119 9.07 -1.92 -12.35
C LEU A 119 8.48 -2.08 -13.75
N ALA A 120 7.26 -1.58 -13.94
CA ALA A 120 6.60 -1.50 -15.23
C ALA A 120 6.58 -0.06 -15.74
N SER A 121 6.93 0.14 -17.00
CA SER A 121 6.77 1.41 -17.72
C SER A 121 5.85 1.19 -18.92
N TYR A 122 4.91 2.09 -19.13
CA TYR A 122 3.95 2.00 -20.22
C TYR A 122 3.35 3.37 -20.55
N THR A 123 2.67 3.46 -21.70
CA THR A 123 1.78 4.57 -21.99
C THR A 123 0.33 4.15 -21.82
N PHE A 124 -0.49 5.05 -21.30
CA PHE A 124 -1.92 4.82 -21.07
C PHE A 124 -2.73 5.99 -21.60
N VAL A 125 -3.82 5.72 -22.32
CA VAL A 125 -4.72 6.77 -22.84
C VAL A 125 -5.99 6.82 -22.02
N LYS A 126 -6.27 7.98 -21.43
CA LYS A 126 -7.52 8.26 -20.70
C LYS A 126 -8.12 9.58 -21.18
N ALA A 127 -9.40 9.55 -21.54
CA ALA A 127 -10.11 10.73 -22.05
C ALA A 127 -9.38 11.46 -23.19
N GLY A 128 -8.73 10.70 -24.09
CA GLY A 128 -7.96 11.25 -25.22
C GLY A 128 -6.56 11.75 -24.88
N VAL A 129 -6.18 11.81 -23.60
CA VAL A 129 -4.84 12.24 -23.15
C VAL A 129 -3.95 11.02 -22.97
N THR A 130 -2.74 11.08 -23.52
CA THR A 130 -1.72 10.03 -23.35
C THR A 130 -0.86 10.36 -22.14
N TYR A 131 -0.72 9.41 -21.23
CA TYR A 131 0.15 9.49 -20.07
C TYR A 131 1.31 8.52 -20.21
N ARG A 132 2.51 8.94 -19.80
CA ARG A 132 3.64 8.06 -19.52
C ARG A 132 3.56 7.66 -18.06
N VAL A 133 3.61 6.35 -17.80
CA VAL A 133 3.47 5.79 -16.46
C VAL A 133 4.70 4.94 -16.16
N SER A 134 5.22 5.08 -14.95
CA SER A 134 6.14 4.12 -14.33
C SER A 134 5.55 3.69 -13.00
N GLN A 135 5.37 2.38 -12.83
CA GLN A 135 4.73 1.80 -11.67
C GLN A 135 5.62 0.72 -11.09
N LEU A 136 6.05 0.94 -9.86
CA LEU A 136 6.79 -0.01 -9.07
C LEU A 136 5.83 -0.89 -8.28
N TYR A 137 6.10 -2.19 -8.26
CA TYR A 137 5.35 -3.21 -7.54
C TYR A 137 6.28 -3.82 -6.49
N LEU A 138 5.86 -3.75 -5.23
CA LEU A 138 6.62 -4.18 -4.06
C LEU A 138 5.79 -5.16 -3.23
N SER A 139 6.48 -6.05 -2.52
CA SER A 139 5.88 -6.83 -1.45
C SER A 139 6.07 -6.07 -0.14
N ASP A 140 4.97 -5.62 0.45
CA ASP A 140 4.93 -5.09 1.80
C ASP A 140 4.24 -6.14 2.69
N SER A 141 5.02 -6.84 3.51
CA SER A 141 4.50 -7.89 4.40
C SER A 141 3.67 -8.97 3.69
N GLY A 142 4.07 -9.35 2.46
CA GLY A 142 3.36 -10.32 1.61
C GLY A 142 2.14 -9.75 0.88
N LYS A 143 1.92 -8.44 0.95
CA LYS A 143 0.83 -7.72 0.29
C LYS A 143 1.37 -6.82 -0.81
N LEU A 144 0.55 -6.56 -1.82
CA LEU A 144 0.93 -5.68 -2.92
C LEU A 144 0.95 -4.23 -2.45
N ARG A 145 2.11 -3.58 -2.61
CA ARG A 145 2.25 -2.13 -2.57
C ARG A 145 2.67 -1.64 -3.95
N THR A 146 2.12 -0.52 -4.40
CA THR A 146 2.54 0.12 -5.64
C THR A 146 2.92 1.57 -5.43
N VAL A 147 3.93 2.02 -6.18
CA VAL A 147 4.28 3.44 -6.30
C VAL A 147 4.25 3.80 -7.79
N THR A 148 3.32 4.67 -8.15
CA THR A 148 3.03 5.04 -9.53
C THR A 148 3.42 6.49 -9.79
N GLY A 149 4.36 6.70 -10.70
CA GLY A 149 4.63 8.00 -11.31
C GLY A 149 3.91 8.12 -12.65
N SER A 150 3.20 9.21 -12.88
CA SER A 150 2.55 9.48 -14.16
C SER A 150 2.70 10.94 -14.59
N ALA A 151 2.87 11.16 -15.89
CA ALA A 151 2.92 12.49 -16.48
C ALA A 151 2.27 12.47 -17.86
N GLU A 152 1.67 13.59 -18.27
CA GLU A 152 1.14 13.73 -19.63
C GLU A 152 2.27 13.66 -20.66
N ALA A 153 2.14 12.79 -21.67
CA ALA A 153 3.20 12.50 -22.63
C ALA A 153 3.56 13.70 -23.52
N ALA A 154 2.61 14.60 -23.76
CA ALA A 154 2.78 15.80 -24.58
C ALA A 154 3.46 16.96 -23.82
N LYS A 155 3.52 16.89 -22.48
CA LYS A 155 4.16 17.92 -21.66
C LYS A 155 5.62 17.55 -21.41
N ALA A 156 6.52 18.33 -21.98
CA ALA A 156 7.91 18.33 -21.57
C ALA A 156 8.01 19.07 -20.23
N SER A 157 7.97 18.34 -19.12
CA SER A 157 8.15 18.91 -17.78
C SER A 157 9.44 18.36 -17.14
N PRO A 158 10.25 19.21 -16.50
CA PRO A 158 11.42 18.78 -15.72
C PRO A 158 11.07 17.75 -14.63
N CYS A 159 9.84 17.77 -14.13
CA CYS A 159 9.38 16.82 -13.09
C CYS A 159 9.43 15.37 -13.54
N VAL A 160 9.39 15.09 -14.85
CA VAL A 160 9.32 13.73 -15.39
C VAL A 160 10.59 12.95 -15.03
N SER A 161 11.78 13.53 -15.24
CA SER A 161 13.04 12.83 -14.98
C SER A 161 13.19 12.51 -13.48
N GLY A 162 12.95 13.49 -12.61
CA GLY A 162 13.02 13.29 -11.16
C GLY A 162 12.01 12.24 -10.67
N MET A 163 10.77 12.30 -11.16
CA MET A 163 9.74 11.30 -10.84
C MET A 163 10.16 9.89 -11.27
N LEU A 164 10.70 9.72 -12.47
CA LEU A 164 11.13 8.42 -12.98
C LEU A 164 12.31 7.86 -12.16
N GLU A 165 13.28 8.71 -11.81
CA GLU A 165 14.40 8.34 -10.95
C GLU A 165 13.94 7.96 -9.55
N PHE A 166 13.02 8.73 -8.97
CA PHE A 166 12.42 8.45 -7.67
C PHE A 166 11.76 7.06 -7.66
N VAL A 167 10.84 6.80 -8.60
CA VAL A 167 10.16 5.49 -8.69
C VAL A 167 11.15 4.35 -8.90
N ARG A 168 12.22 4.59 -9.68
CA ARG A 168 13.19 3.55 -10.02
C ARG A 168 14.16 3.23 -8.89
N TYR A 169 14.62 4.23 -8.14
CA TYR A 169 15.76 4.09 -7.23
C TYR A 169 15.47 4.45 -5.78
N MET A 170 14.45 5.26 -5.48
CA MET A 170 14.22 5.80 -4.14
C MET A 170 12.92 5.29 -3.49
N ALA A 171 11.94 4.88 -4.29
CA ALA A 171 10.70 4.34 -3.77
C ALA A 171 10.90 2.90 -3.26
N ASP A 172 10.63 2.72 -1.97
CA ASP A 172 10.68 1.47 -1.20
C ASP A 172 9.43 1.30 -0.34
#